data_AF-A0A1C2C6L4-F1
#
_entry.id   AF-A0A1C2C6L4-F1
#
_cell.length_a   1.000
_cell.length_b   1.000
_cell.length_c   1.000
_cell.angle_alpha   90.00
_cell.angle_beta   90.00
_cell.angle_gamma   90.00
#
_symmetry.space_group_name_H-M   'P 1'
#
loop_
_entity.id
_entity.type
_entity.pdbx_description
1 polymer ?
#
loop_
_entity_poly.entity_id
_entity_poly.type
_entity_poly.pdbx_seq_one_letter_code
_entity_poly.pdbx_strand_id
1 'polypeptide(L)'
;MRFATFLVIVFACSAVFAQQRPMSEQVPTGQPLGTGMPTGFQFRDMTRLRDIANSAISTTYNAFLVDGLPEITGTDNGVNWWHVNPLLERGDFAAAHNQLQQLLAFGNEWAAVLLAVMAEQGLGQPVDPVTALAYYQLAAKIQDGTPQPAQQELLKQLTPAQIQAATELSSQLATRMQIKPWEYQPRAQPVLIPDPKNGLILNRRERSKEYFGSATVFSLVNERGEVLFTEAVSSHPAGHFVDSTSKFMQRRRYEPAGTKQIARLVADIPQGNAVHTKSLRLLIEQHQLWQRATAGEAWAQYQLALLLDLAEIQVGKSRLNFEQALPTKELPVFELFNQRYDMLSYFAKPINARFSKTEQGELISDTLDSAALAQIKADLGEDAPPGSYRVYSQHLGMKSKNAVIEWQITVPLGLSANFWLKRAAESGFEPAQRELALKLNTWEQYVAEQGKDPLVMAWYATRLYNEERKAEALTLLQRAEQAGYPHAKRFRAWLTEYDL
;
A
#
# COMPACT_ATOMS: atom_id res chain seq x y z
N MET A 1 26.11 -26.26 8.53
CA MET A 1 25.06 -26.42 9.57
C MET A 1 24.63 -25.12 10.25
N ARG A 2 25.38 -24.01 10.20
CA ARG A 2 24.96 -22.68 10.71
C ARG A 2 24.11 -21.84 9.73
N PHE A 3 23.97 -22.28 8.48
CA PHE A 3 23.22 -21.58 7.42
C PHE A 3 21.69 -21.71 7.56
N ALA A 4 21.19 -22.87 8.01
CA ALA A 4 19.75 -23.09 8.19
C ALA A 4 19.19 -22.34 9.41
N THR A 5 20.03 -22.00 10.40
CA THR A 5 19.60 -21.37 11.64
C THR A 5 19.40 -19.86 11.50
N PHE A 6 20.04 -19.20 10.52
CA PHE A 6 19.91 -17.73 10.32
C PHE A 6 18.89 -17.35 9.25
N LEU A 7 18.61 -18.21 8.27
CA LEU A 7 17.48 -18.02 7.33
C LEU A 7 16.14 -18.03 8.09
N VAL A 8 16.06 -18.79 9.19
CA VAL A 8 14.94 -18.76 10.14
C VAL A 8 14.90 -17.45 10.95
N ILE A 9 16.03 -16.78 11.23
CA ILE A 9 16.04 -15.53 12.03
C ILE A 9 15.48 -14.34 11.23
N VAL A 10 15.69 -14.28 9.92
CA VAL A 10 14.99 -13.30 9.05
C VAL A 10 13.48 -13.58 8.97
N PHE A 11 13.06 -14.83 9.21
CA PHE A 11 11.65 -15.24 9.32
C PHE A 11 11.09 -15.24 10.77
N ALA A 12 11.91 -15.08 11.82
CA ALA A 12 11.52 -15.32 13.21
C ALA A 12 11.73 -14.14 14.17
N CYS A 13 11.86 -12.90 13.69
CA CYS A 13 11.78 -11.71 14.53
C CYS A 13 10.36 -11.43 15.10
N SER A 14 9.48 -12.44 15.15
CA SER A 14 8.14 -12.34 15.75
C SER A 14 7.72 -13.64 16.44
N ALA A 15 8.58 -14.24 17.26
CA ALA A 15 8.17 -15.31 18.15
C ALA A 15 8.89 -15.23 19.49
N VAL A 16 8.20 -14.68 20.49
CA VAL A 16 8.61 -14.83 21.90
C VAL A 16 8.30 -16.26 22.33
N PHE A 17 9.32 -16.93 22.87
CA PHE A 17 9.31 -18.31 23.33
C PHE A 17 8.30 -18.57 24.46
N ALA A 18 7.48 -19.62 24.32
CA ALA A 18 6.98 -20.39 25.46
C ALA A 18 7.75 -21.72 25.51
N GLN A 19 8.59 -21.86 26.54
CA GLN A 19 9.34 -23.09 26.85
C GLN A 19 8.39 -24.20 27.30
N GLN A 20 8.56 -25.42 26.77
CA GLN A 20 8.19 -26.64 27.52
C GLN A 20 9.27 -27.72 27.38
N ARG A 21 9.64 -28.26 28.54
CA ARG A 21 10.57 -29.38 28.77
C ARG A 21 9.87 -30.74 28.53
N PRO A 22 10.63 -31.86 28.44
CA PRO A 22 10.25 -33.07 27.69
C PRO A 22 9.69 -34.22 28.55
N MET A 23 9.34 -35.31 27.84
CA MET A 23 8.88 -36.66 28.26
C MET A 23 7.36 -36.83 28.38
N SER A 24 6.70 -37.89 27.93
CA SER A 24 7.09 -39.25 27.52
C SER A 24 6.01 -39.89 26.63
N GLU A 25 6.40 -40.93 25.89
CA GLU A 25 5.53 -41.89 25.18
C GLU A 25 4.25 -42.30 25.94
N GLN A 26 3.11 -42.30 25.25
CA GLN A 26 2.26 -43.48 25.05
C GLN A 26 1.09 -43.11 24.12
N VAL A 27 0.99 -43.80 22.98
CA VAL A 27 -0.20 -43.81 22.12
C VAL A 27 -1.16 -44.86 22.67
N PRO A 28 -2.45 -44.52 22.82
CA PRO A 28 -3.44 -45.30 22.10
C PRO A 28 -4.53 -44.44 21.42
N THR A 29 -4.91 -44.94 20.25
CA THR A 29 -5.99 -44.56 19.34
C THR A 29 -7.38 -44.38 19.99
N GLY A 30 -8.13 -43.34 19.59
CA GLY A 30 -9.59 -43.31 19.69
C GLY A 30 -10.29 -41.94 19.79
N GLN A 31 -10.73 -41.40 18.65
CA GLN A 31 -11.83 -40.41 18.45
C GLN A 31 -11.73 -38.96 19.00
N PRO A 32 -12.41 -37.98 18.36
CA PRO A 32 -12.05 -36.55 18.43
C PRO A 32 -12.86 -35.77 19.49
N LEU A 33 -12.15 -34.94 20.26
CA LEU A 33 -12.68 -33.92 21.17
C LEU A 33 -11.77 -32.68 20.99
N GLY A 34 -12.20 -31.43 20.88
CA GLY A 34 -13.52 -30.81 20.86
C GLY A 34 -13.30 -29.33 20.53
N THR A 35 -14.17 -28.76 19.69
CA THR A 35 -14.22 -27.33 19.35
C THR A 35 -14.80 -26.54 20.53
N GLY A 36 -13.97 -25.79 21.26
CA GLY A 36 -14.41 -24.86 22.28
C GLY A 36 -14.61 -23.46 21.71
N MET A 37 -15.80 -23.18 21.18
CA MET A 37 -16.29 -21.79 20.99
C MET A 37 -16.91 -21.31 22.31
N PRO A 38 -16.68 -20.05 22.74
CA PRO A 38 -17.45 -19.45 23.82
C PRO A 38 -18.90 -19.26 23.37
N THR A 39 -19.82 -20.00 23.98
CA THR A 39 -21.26 -19.85 23.83
C THR A 39 -21.75 -18.68 24.67
N GLY A 40 -22.25 -17.62 24.04
CA GLY A 40 -22.92 -16.56 24.80
C GLY A 40 -23.19 -15.21 24.10
N PHE A 41 -23.41 -15.13 22.79
CA PHE A 41 -23.94 -13.91 22.17
C PHE A 41 -25.17 -14.20 21.31
N GLN A 42 -26.28 -13.51 21.60
CA GLN A 42 -27.58 -13.78 21.01
C GLN A 42 -27.62 -13.32 19.54
N PHE A 43 -27.77 -14.32 18.66
CA PHE A 43 -27.65 -14.33 17.20
C PHE A 43 -28.77 -13.62 16.41
N ARG A 44 -29.54 -12.69 16.97
CA ARG A 44 -30.82 -12.28 16.34
C ARG A 44 -30.80 -11.06 15.41
N ASP A 45 -29.72 -10.27 15.34
CA ASP A 45 -29.64 -9.13 14.42
C ASP A 45 -28.55 -9.21 13.34
N MET A 46 -27.78 -10.30 13.28
CA MET A 46 -26.77 -10.51 12.22
C MET A 46 -27.25 -11.37 11.04
N THR A 47 -28.30 -12.15 11.19
CA THR A 47 -28.84 -12.99 10.09
C THR A 47 -29.38 -12.16 8.93
N ARG A 48 -29.92 -10.95 9.20
CA ARG A 48 -30.28 -10.02 8.10
C ARG A 48 -29.07 -9.49 7.33
N LEU A 49 -27.89 -9.37 7.94
CA LEU A 49 -26.67 -8.97 7.22
C LEU A 49 -26.00 -10.16 6.52
N ARG A 50 -26.12 -11.38 7.06
CA ARG A 50 -25.55 -12.60 6.47
C ARG A 50 -26.28 -13.04 5.19
N ASP A 51 -27.59 -12.87 5.14
CA ASP A 51 -28.40 -13.22 3.95
C ASP A 51 -28.31 -12.13 2.86
N ILE A 52 -28.04 -10.86 3.23
CA ILE A 52 -27.74 -9.78 2.28
C ILE A 52 -26.30 -9.88 1.75
N ALA A 53 -25.34 -10.34 2.57
CA ALA A 53 -23.94 -10.52 2.16
C ALA A 53 -23.73 -11.66 1.12
N ASN A 54 -24.65 -12.62 1.03
CA ASN A 54 -24.60 -13.70 0.03
C ASN A 54 -25.46 -13.45 -1.22
N SER A 55 -26.33 -12.43 -1.23
CA SER A 55 -27.28 -12.18 -2.33
C SER A 55 -26.95 -10.99 -3.22
N ALA A 56 -26.08 -10.08 -2.77
CA ALA A 56 -25.47 -9.07 -3.62
C ALA A 56 -24.23 -9.69 -4.29
N ILE A 57 -24.41 -10.30 -5.46
CA ILE A 57 -23.33 -10.79 -6.30
C ILE A 57 -22.48 -9.56 -6.68
N SER A 58 -21.31 -9.34 -6.04
CA SER A 58 -20.38 -8.35 -6.60
C SER A 58 -20.11 -8.71 -8.05
N THR A 59 -20.48 -7.81 -8.94
CA THR A 59 -20.28 -8.02 -10.37
C THR A 59 -18.84 -7.81 -10.78
N THR A 60 -17.96 -7.27 -9.94
CA THR A 60 -16.59 -6.95 -10.35
C THR A 60 -15.74 -8.22 -10.46
N TYR A 61 -15.65 -9.00 -9.39
CA TYR A 61 -14.96 -10.31 -9.47
C TYR A 61 -15.66 -11.27 -10.42
N ASN A 62 -16.99 -11.24 -10.49
CA ASN A 62 -17.72 -12.10 -11.42
C ASN A 62 -17.53 -11.68 -12.88
N ALA A 63 -17.40 -10.39 -13.18
CA ALA A 63 -17.02 -9.93 -14.52
C ALA A 63 -15.64 -10.46 -14.88
N PHE A 64 -14.66 -10.42 -13.96
CA PHE A 64 -13.35 -11.03 -14.23
C PHE A 64 -13.39 -12.55 -14.37
N LEU A 65 -14.28 -13.25 -13.64
CA LEU A 65 -14.45 -14.70 -13.81
C LEU A 65 -15.06 -15.06 -15.17
N VAL A 66 -15.90 -14.20 -15.75
CA VAL A 66 -16.56 -14.42 -17.04
C VAL A 66 -15.72 -13.93 -18.21
N ASP A 67 -15.22 -12.70 -18.13
CA ASP A 67 -14.53 -11.99 -19.20
C ASP A 67 -13.01 -12.23 -19.17
N GLY A 68 -12.49 -12.79 -18.07
CA GLY A 68 -11.06 -12.93 -17.79
C GLY A 68 -10.46 -11.71 -17.07
N LEU A 69 -9.25 -11.88 -16.54
CA LEU A 69 -8.46 -10.75 -16.05
C LEU A 69 -8.07 -9.84 -17.22
N PRO A 70 -8.00 -8.51 -17.01
CA PRO A 70 -7.53 -7.59 -18.04
C PRO A 70 -6.17 -8.00 -18.60
N GLU A 71 -6.03 -8.01 -19.93
CA GLU A 71 -4.73 -8.16 -20.56
C GLU A 71 -3.87 -6.95 -20.24
N ILE A 72 -2.76 -7.20 -19.56
CA ILE A 72 -1.78 -6.18 -19.18
C ILE A 72 -0.46 -6.59 -19.81
N THR A 73 0.05 -5.75 -20.70
CA THR A 73 1.36 -5.91 -21.32
C THR A 73 2.33 -4.92 -20.68
N GLY A 74 3.56 -5.37 -20.47
CA GLY A 74 4.61 -4.57 -19.87
C GLY A 74 5.92 -5.34 -19.92
N THR A 75 7.03 -4.62 -19.94
CA THR A 75 8.36 -5.22 -19.79
C THR A 75 8.84 -5.08 -18.35
N ASP A 76 9.69 -6.01 -17.91
CA ASP A 76 10.42 -5.93 -16.65
C ASP A 76 11.91 -6.22 -16.90
N ASN A 77 12.74 -5.99 -15.88
CA ASN A 77 14.19 -6.18 -15.98
C ASN A 77 14.63 -7.60 -15.56
N GLY A 78 13.70 -8.52 -15.27
CA GLY A 78 13.95 -9.87 -14.78
C GLY A 78 14.50 -9.95 -13.35
N VAL A 79 14.72 -8.82 -12.68
CA VAL A 79 15.24 -8.75 -11.31
C VAL A 79 14.08 -8.76 -10.33
N ASN A 80 14.02 -9.76 -9.45
CA ASN A 80 13.00 -9.83 -8.42
C ASN A 80 13.60 -10.29 -7.09
N TRP A 81 13.04 -9.80 -5.99
CA TRP A 81 13.38 -10.24 -4.64
C TRP A 81 13.33 -11.77 -4.49
N TRP A 82 12.32 -12.41 -5.09
CA TRP A 82 12.14 -13.86 -4.98
C TRP A 82 13.19 -14.69 -5.74
N HIS A 83 13.92 -14.07 -6.68
CA HIS A 83 15.04 -14.71 -7.36
C HIS A 83 16.29 -14.75 -6.49
N VAL A 84 16.37 -13.93 -5.43
CA VAL A 84 17.56 -13.85 -4.55
C VAL A 84 17.67 -15.06 -3.63
N ASN A 85 16.55 -15.52 -3.05
CA ASN A 85 16.61 -16.59 -2.04
C ASN A 85 17.25 -17.90 -2.56
N PRO A 86 16.90 -18.41 -3.77
CA PRO A 86 17.58 -19.57 -4.34
C PRO A 86 19.09 -19.37 -4.56
N LEU A 87 19.53 -18.13 -4.84
CA LEU A 87 20.95 -17.81 -4.99
C LEU A 87 21.69 -17.91 -3.65
N LEU A 88 21.08 -17.42 -2.57
CA LEU A 88 21.62 -17.52 -1.22
C LEU A 88 21.68 -18.98 -0.75
N GLU A 89 20.62 -19.76 -0.99
CA GLU A 89 20.54 -21.18 -0.60
C GLU A 89 21.62 -22.03 -1.27
N ARG A 90 21.92 -21.76 -2.55
CA ARG A 90 22.96 -22.47 -3.31
C ARG A 90 24.38 -21.91 -3.09
N GLY A 91 24.53 -20.84 -2.30
CA GLY A 91 25.81 -20.20 -2.02
C GLY A 91 26.37 -19.32 -3.13
N ASP A 92 25.56 -18.95 -4.12
CA ASP A 92 25.93 -18.03 -5.21
C ASP A 92 25.79 -16.57 -4.77
N PHE A 93 26.63 -16.18 -3.81
CA PHE A 93 26.58 -14.86 -3.19
C PHE A 93 26.93 -13.74 -4.16
N ALA A 94 27.77 -13.99 -5.17
CA ALA A 94 28.11 -12.99 -6.18
C ALA A 94 26.88 -12.63 -7.02
N ALA A 95 26.12 -13.62 -7.50
CA ALA A 95 24.88 -13.36 -8.21
C ALA A 95 23.82 -12.70 -7.30
N ALA A 96 23.69 -13.16 -6.05
CA ALA A 96 22.76 -12.58 -5.08
C ALA A 96 23.07 -11.10 -4.84
N HIS A 97 24.34 -10.76 -4.59
CA HIS A 97 24.78 -9.38 -4.42
C HIS A 97 24.40 -8.51 -5.62
N ASN A 98 24.66 -8.98 -6.85
CA ASN A 98 24.33 -8.22 -8.07
C ASN A 98 22.82 -7.98 -8.24
N GLN A 99 21.97 -8.96 -7.91
CA GLN A 99 20.52 -8.76 -7.96
C GLN A 99 20.05 -7.79 -6.85
N LEU A 100 20.61 -7.91 -5.65
CA LEU A 100 20.27 -7.02 -4.54
C LEU A 100 20.66 -5.56 -4.82
N GLN A 101 21.81 -5.30 -5.46
CA GLN A 101 22.20 -3.94 -5.86
C GLN A 101 21.20 -3.34 -6.88
N GLN A 102 20.70 -4.15 -7.81
CA GLN A 102 19.69 -3.71 -8.77
C GLN A 102 18.36 -3.38 -8.09
N LEU A 103 17.91 -4.21 -7.13
CA LEU A 103 16.71 -3.92 -6.33
C LEU A 103 16.90 -2.68 -5.44
N LEU A 104 18.08 -2.52 -4.86
CA LEU A 104 18.41 -1.38 -4.01
C LEU A 104 18.32 -0.06 -4.79
N ALA A 105 18.70 -0.04 -6.07
CA ALA A 105 18.57 1.13 -6.92
C ALA A 105 17.12 1.64 -7.01
N PHE A 106 16.12 0.76 -6.83
CA PHE A 106 14.69 1.09 -6.80
C PHE A 106 14.11 1.26 -5.39
N GLY A 107 14.94 1.32 -4.35
CA GLY A 107 14.45 1.57 -2.99
C GLY A 107 13.88 0.33 -2.29
N ASN A 108 14.31 -0.87 -2.69
CA ASN A 108 13.96 -2.09 -2.00
C ASN A 108 14.66 -2.17 -0.63
N GLU A 109 13.87 -2.09 0.43
CA GLU A 109 14.32 -2.08 1.82
C GLU A 109 14.99 -3.39 2.23
N TRP A 110 14.47 -4.53 1.77
CA TRP A 110 15.03 -5.83 2.12
C TRP A 110 16.32 -6.10 1.39
N ALA A 111 16.49 -5.53 0.19
CA ALA A 111 17.75 -5.57 -0.51
C ALA A 111 18.86 -4.89 0.29
N ALA A 112 18.58 -3.71 0.86
CA ALA A 112 19.50 -3.03 1.78
C ALA A 112 19.81 -3.90 3.01
N VAL A 113 18.80 -4.49 3.65
CA VAL A 113 19.01 -5.37 4.82
C VAL A 113 19.87 -6.58 4.49
N LEU A 114 19.63 -7.27 3.36
CA LEU A 114 20.43 -8.44 3.00
C LEU A 114 21.85 -8.08 2.59
N LEU A 115 22.05 -6.95 1.89
CA LEU A 115 23.40 -6.44 1.60
C LEU A 115 24.16 -6.12 2.89
N ALA A 116 23.48 -5.61 3.91
CA ALA A 116 24.06 -5.41 5.24
C ALA A 116 24.49 -6.74 5.87
N VAL A 117 23.61 -7.75 5.87
CA VAL A 117 23.91 -9.09 6.40
C VAL A 117 25.08 -9.74 5.66
N MET A 118 25.13 -9.62 4.32
CA MET A 118 26.23 -10.16 3.52
C MET A 118 27.57 -9.51 3.88
N ALA A 119 27.58 -8.19 4.14
CA ALA A 119 28.76 -7.46 4.57
C ALA A 119 29.18 -7.82 6.00
N GLU A 120 28.23 -7.98 6.91
CA GLU A 120 28.48 -8.34 8.31
C GLU A 120 29.07 -9.76 8.42
N GLN A 121 28.55 -10.70 7.63
CA GLN A 121 28.92 -12.12 7.71
C GLN A 121 30.01 -12.53 6.72
N GLY A 122 30.42 -11.63 5.81
CA GLY A 122 31.41 -11.93 4.77
C GLY A 122 30.90 -12.93 3.73
N LEU A 123 29.63 -12.83 3.32
CA LEU A 123 29.02 -13.71 2.33
C LEU A 123 29.29 -13.17 0.92
N GLY A 124 30.20 -13.83 0.19
CA GLY A 124 30.61 -13.40 -1.14
C GLY A 124 31.54 -12.18 -1.17
N GLN A 125 31.93 -11.66 0.00
CA GLN A 125 32.83 -10.54 0.20
C GLN A 125 33.55 -10.66 1.56
N PRO A 126 34.64 -9.93 1.82
CA PRO A 126 35.23 -9.84 3.16
C PRO A 126 34.24 -9.24 4.16
N VAL A 127 34.36 -9.62 5.43
CA VAL A 127 33.62 -9.02 6.53
C VAL A 127 33.97 -7.53 6.62
N ASP A 128 32.95 -6.68 6.54
CA ASP A 128 33.08 -5.23 6.67
C ASP A 128 31.90 -4.65 7.46
N PRO A 129 32.09 -4.40 8.77
CA PRO A 129 31.01 -3.92 9.63
C PRO A 129 30.67 -2.44 9.37
N VAL A 130 31.56 -1.66 8.76
CA VAL A 130 31.24 -0.27 8.35
C VAL A 130 30.28 -0.30 7.17
N THR A 131 30.56 -1.14 6.17
CA THR A 131 29.65 -1.36 5.03
C THR A 131 28.32 -1.95 5.48
N ALA A 132 28.33 -2.90 6.42
CA ALA A 132 27.10 -3.46 6.99
C ALA A 132 26.23 -2.38 7.65
N LEU A 133 26.83 -1.54 8.51
CA LEU A 133 26.10 -0.45 9.15
C LEU A 133 25.56 0.56 8.13
N ALA A 134 26.32 0.88 7.08
CA ALA A 134 25.88 1.81 6.03
C ALA A 134 24.61 1.32 5.31
N TYR A 135 24.53 0.03 5.01
CA TYR A 135 23.35 -0.58 4.42
C TYR A 135 22.17 -0.67 5.40
N TYR A 136 22.42 -0.97 6.68
CA TYR A 136 21.36 -0.92 7.70
C TYR A 136 20.79 0.49 7.88
N GLN A 137 21.64 1.51 7.93
CA GLN A 137 21.22 2.91 7.98
C GLN A 137 20.40 3.29 6.73
N LEU A 138 20.79 2.78 5.56
CA LEU A 138 20.05 3.00 4.32
C LEU A 138 18.67 2.31 4.36
N ALA A 139 18.60 1.07 4.83
CA ALA A 139 17.35 0.34 5.03
C ALA A 139 16.41 1.09 5.98
N ALA A 140 16.94 1.56 7.12
CA ALA A 140 16.19 2.36 8.07
C ALA A 140 15.69 3.65 7.42
N LYS A 141 16.52 4.31 6.62
CA LYS A 141 16.14 5.50 5.86
C LYS A 141 14.96 5.21 4.92
N ILE A 142 15.00 4.09 4.18
CA ILE A 142 13.89 3.65 3.31
C ILE A 142 12.60 3.40 4.10
N GLN A 143 12.70 2.91 5.33
CA GLN A 143 11.58 2.58 6.23
C GLN A 143 11.25 3.72 7.21
N ASP A 144 11.35 4.97 6.75
CA ASP A 144 11.02 6.18 7.53
C ASP A 144 11.73 6.30 8.89
N GLY A 145 12.97 5.83 8.94
CA GLY A 145 13.84 5.92 10.12
C GLY A 145 13.72 4.77 11.11
N THR A 146 12.95 3.72 10.80
CA THR A 146 12.82 2.54 11.68
C THR A 146 14.12 1.71 11.66
N PRO A 147 14.92 1.70 12.73
CA PRO A 147 16.17 0.95 12.74
C PRO A 147 15.90 -0.54 12.92
N GLN A 148 16.69 -1.37 12.25
CA GLN A 148 16.63 -2.82 12.44
C GLN A 148 17.29 -3.21 13.77
N PRO A 149 16.82 -4.24 14.50
CA PRO A 149 17.49 -4.70 15.72
C PRO A 149 18.98 -5.01 15.52
N ALA A 150 19.33 -5.61 14.38
CA ALA A 150 20.71 -5.89 14.00
C ALA A 150 21.57 -4.61 13.87
N GLN A 151 20.99 -3.51 13.37
CA GLN A 151 21.65 -2.21 13.31
C GLN A 151 22.02 -1.71 14.72
N GLN A 152 21.10 -1.84 15.67
CA GLN A 152 21.32 -1.39 17.05
C GLN A 152 22.41 -2.20 17.74
N GLU A 153 22.45 -3.51 17.53
CA GLU A 153 23.53 -4.35 18.08
C GLU A 153 24.89 -4.02 17.45
N LEU A 154 24.94 -3.80 16.14
CA LEU A 154 26.18 -3.44 15.45
C LEU A 154 26.72 -2.07 15.92
N LEU A 155 25.83 -1.09 16.17
CA LEU A 155 26.20 0.22 16.71
C LEU A 155 26.93 0.14 18.06
N LYS A 156 26.63 -0.86 18.90
CA LYS A 156 27.30 -1.05 20.20
C LYS A 156 28.75 -1.53 20.06
N GLN A 157 29.10 -2.12 18.93
CA GLN A 157 30.40 -2.75 18.69
C GLN A 157 31.37 -1.83 17.93
N LEU A 158 30.86 -0.77 17.30
CA LEU A 158 31.62 0.11 16.42
C LEU A 158 32.12 1.36 17.13
N THR A 159 33.30 1.83 16.72
CA THR A 159 33.85 3.12 17.19
C THR A 159 33.12 4.30 16.56
N PRO A 160 33.15 5.50 17.18
CA PRO A 160 32.55 6.70 16.59
C PRO A 160 33.07 7.02 15.17
N ALA A 161 34.35 6.78 14.90
CA ALA A 161 34.94 6.99 13.57
C ALA A 161 34.35 6.02 12.52
N GLN A 162 34.12 4.76 12.90
CA GLN A 162 33.48 3.77 12.01
C GLN A 162 32.01 4.10 11.77
N ILE A 163 31.29 4.58 12.79
CA ILE A 163 29.89 5.02 12.64
C ILE A 163 29.80 6.22 11.70
N GLN A 164 30.72 7.18 11.81
CA GLN A 164 30.80 8.31 10.89
C GLN A 164 31.09 7.86 9.45
N ALA A 165 32.07 6.98 9.26
CA ALA A 165 32.39 6.43 7.94
C ALA A 165 31.21 5.67 7.32
N ALA A 166 30.47 4.89 8.12
CA ALA A 166 29.26 4.20 7.66
C ALA A 166 28.16 5.18 7.23
N THR A 167 28.01 6.29 7.96
CA THR A 167 27.01 7.32 7.67
C THR A 167 27.33 8.07 6.36
N GLU A 168 28.60 8.35 6.12
CA GLU A 168 29.10 8.92 4.86
C GLU A 168 28.89 7.95 3.69
N LEU A 169 29.23 6.67 3.87
CA LEU A 169 29.00 5.64 2.87
C LEU A 169 27.50 5.44 2.57
N SER A 170 26.65 5.42 3.59
CA SER A 170 25.20 5.34 3.43
C SER A 170 24.66 6.51 2.60
N SER A 171 25.17 7.72 2.85
CA SER A 171 24.84 8.92 2.08
C SER A 171 25.30 8.80 0.63
N GLN A 172 26.49 8.27 0.38
CA GLN A 172 26.99 8.03 -0.99
C GLN A 172 26.14 6.99 -1.72
N LEU A 173 25.79 5.87 -1.08
CA LEU A 173 24.91 4.85 -1.65
C LEU A 173 23.54 5.43 -2.02
N ALA A 174 22.97 6.26 -1.14
CA ALA A 174 21.70 6.94 -1.38
C ALA A 174 21.73 7.85 -2.63
N THR A 175 22.88 8.45 -3.00
CA THR A 175 22.98 9.28 -4.21
C THR A 175 22.89 8.47 -5.51
N ARG A 176 23.23 7.18 -5.48
CA ARG A 176 23.23 6.28 -6.65
C ARG A 176 21.87 5.62 -6.91
N MET A 177 20.95 5.72 -5.96
CA MET A 177 19.61 5.17 -6.10
C MET A 177 18.79 5.99 -7.10
N GLN A 178 18.06 5.29 -7.95
CA GLN A 178 17.13 5.88 -8.92
C GLN A 178 15.85 6.31 -8.23
N ILE A 179 15.36 5.49 -7.30
CA ILE A 179 14.22 5.82 -6.44
C ILE A 179 14.73 5.99 -5.02
N LYS A 180 14.39 7.12 -4.39
CA LYS A 180 14.72 7.44 -3.00
C LYS A 180 13.43 7.49 -2.18
N PRO A 181 12.96 6.37 -1.62
CA PRO A 181 11.61 6.29 -1.03
C PRO A 181 11.37 7.29 0.10
N TRP A 182 12.40 7.64 0.87
CA TRP A 182 12.33 8.61 1.96
C TRP A 182 12.24 10.07 1.51
N GLU A 183 12.53 10.38 0.24
CA GLU A 183 12.26 11.70 -0.35
C GLU A 183 10.81 11.80 -0.83
N TYR A 184 9.96 10.84 -0.44
CA TYR A 184 8.54 10.90 -0.67
C TYR A 184 7.96 12.16 -0.06
N GLN A 185 7.65 13.11 -0.94
CA GLN A 185 6.75 14.21 -0.63
C GLN A 185 5.40 13.88 -1.27
N PRO A 186 4.31 13.84 -0.49
CA PRO A 186 2.99 13.73 -1.07
C PRO A 186 2.78 14.90 -2.02
N ARG A 187 2.11 14.65 -3.16
CA ARG A 187 1.78 15.71 -4.10
C ARG A 187 0.95 16.77 -3.37
N ALA A 188 1.47 18.00 -3.32
CA ALA A 188 0.74 19.14 -2.78
C ALA A 188 -0.64 19.22 -3.45
N GLN A 189 -1.70 19.11 -2.65
CA GLN A 189 -3.07 19.18 -3.14
C GLN A 189 -3.55 20.62 -3.04
N PRO A 190 -4.21 21.15 -4.08
CA PRO A 190 -4.92 22.42 -3.97
C PRO A 190 -6.03 22.31 -2.92
N VAL A 191 -6.28 23.42 -2.20
CA VAL A 191 -7.33 23.44 -1.18
C VAL A 191 -8.69 23.46 -1.86
N LEU A 192 -9.47 22.41 -1.66
CA LEU A 192 -10.82 22.31 -2.22
C LEU A 192 -11.77 23.23 -1.46
N ILE A 193 -12.48 24.10 -2.17
CA ILE A 193 -13.58 24.88 -1.58
C ILE A 193 -14.74 23.90 -1.34
N PRO A 194 -15.19 23.72 -0.08
CA PRO A 194 -16.26 22.78 0.21
C PRO A 194 -17.55 23.13 -0.53
N ASP A 195 -18.08 22.18 -1.28
CA ASP A 195 -19.40 22.29 -1.89
C ASP A 195 -20.27 21.12 -1.41
N PRO A 196 -21.12 21.36 -0.39
CA PRO A 196 -21.94 20.32 0.22
C PRO A 196 -23.08 19.84 -0.68
N LYS A 197 -23.39 20.56 -1.77
CA LYS A 197 -24.47 20.18 -2.69
C LYS A 197 -24.00 19.22 -3.79
N ASN A 198 -22.70 19.17 -4.03
CA ASN A 198 -22.12 18.40 -5.13
C ASN A 198 -21.26 17.23 -4.62
N GLY A 199 -21.92 16.16 -4.19
CA GLY A 199 -21.27 14.86 -3.92
C GLY A 199 -20.89 14.11 -5.21
N LEU A 200 -20.11 13.02 -5.08
CA LEU A 200 -19.85 12.13 -6.20
C LEU A 200 -21.14 11.38 -6.54
N ILE A 201 -21.65 11.60 -7.76
CA ILE A 201 -22.87 10.96 -8.24
C ILE A 201 -22.51 9.95 -9.31
N LEU A 202 -22.67 8.67 -8.97
CA LEU A 202 -22.48 7.57 -9.91
C LEU A 202 -23.62 7.53 -10.95
N ASN A 203 -23.30 7.21 -12.19
CA ASN A 203 -24.29 7.12 -13.24
C ASN A 203 -25.22 5.90 -13.03
N ARG A 204 -26.31 5.79 -13.80
CA ARG A 204 -27.29 4.70 -13.62
C ARG A 204 -26.64 3.32 -13.82
N ARG A 205 -25.74 3.16 -14.80
CA ARG A 205 -25.07 1.90 -15.13
C ARG A 205 -24.12 1.43 -14.02
N GLU A 206 -23.40 2.37 -13.41
CA GLU A 206 -22.50 2.12 -12.28
C GLU A 206 -23.29 1.75 -11.02
N ARG A 207 -24.41 2.42 -10.77
CA ARG A 207 -25.30 2.10 -9.64
C ARG A 207 -26.07 0.79 -9.80
N SER A 208 -26.51 0.48 -11.02
CA SER A 208 -27.44 -0.63 -11.26
C SER A 208 -26.80 -2.02 -11.26
N LYS A 209 -25.47 -2.10 -11.20
CA LYS A 209 -24.73 -3.34 -11.39
C LYS A 209 -23.88 -3.74 -10.18
N GLU A 210 -23.96 -3.09 -9.02
CA GLU A 210 -23.13 -3.44 -7.85
C GLU A 210 -21.61 -3.53 -8.15
N TYR A 211 -21.12 -2.79 -9.17
CA TYR A 211 -19.68 -2.72 -9.44
C TYR A 211 -19.02 -1.92 -8.33
N PHE A 212 -17.87 -2.39 -7.87
CA PHE A 212 -17.01 -1.65 -6.98
C PHE A 212 -15.61 -1.53 -7.59
N GLY A 213 -14.80 -0.65 -7.04
CA GLY A 213 -13.44 -0.45 -7.49
C GLY A 213 -12.97 0.96 -7.27
N SER A 214 -12.07 1.44 -8.12
CA SER A 214 -11.48 2.76 -7.98
C SER A 214 -11.34 3.48 -9.32
N ALA A 215 -11.31 4.80 -9.25
CA ALA A 215 -10.83 5.65 -10.34
C ALA A 215 -9.93 6.75 -9.78
N THR A 216 -8.77 6.93 -10.39
CA THR A 216 -7.87 8.05 -10.13
C THR A 216 -7.99 9.05 -11.26
N VAL A 217 -8.27 10.31 -10.89
CA VAL A 217 -8.39 11.42 -11.83
C VAL A 217 -7.43 12.53 -11.42
N PHE A 218 -6.79 13.13 -12.41
CA PHE A 218 -6.00 14.36 -12.25
C PHE A 218 -6.76 15.52 -12.89
N SER A 219 -6.63 16.70 -12.30
CA SER A 219 -7.18 17.93 -12.85
C SER A 219 -6.16 19.05 -12.81
N LEU A 220 -6.05 19.77 -13.93
CA LEU A 220 -5.29 21.01 -14.00
C LEU A 220 -6.19 22.15 -13.52
N VAL A 221 -5.74 22.84 -12.48
CA VAL A 221 -6.43 23.96 -11.85
C VAL A 221 -5.67 25.24 -12.19
N ASN A 222 -6.36 26.27 -12.65
CA ASN A 222 -5.77 27.58 -12.91
C ASN A 222 -5.52 28.36 -11.60
N GLU A 223 -4.88 29.50 -11.74
CA GLU A 223 -4.50 30.40 -10.65
C GLU A 223 -5.70 30.95 -9.87
N ARG A 224 -6.88 30.95 -10.50
CA ARG A 224 -8.15 31.38 -9.89
C ARG A 224 -8.89 30.25 -9.18
N GLY A 225 -8.31 29.05 -9.14
CA GLY A 225 -8.93 27.88 -8.51
C GLY A 225 -9.97 27.18 -9.40
N GLU A 226 -9.98 27.44 -10.71
CA GLU A 226 -10.90 26.83 -11.66
C GLU A 226 -10.27 25.64 -12.37
N VAL A 227 -11.04 24.56 -12.53
CA VAL A 227 -10.60 23.37 -13.26
C VAL A 227 -10.61 23.65 -14.76
N LEU A 228 -9.43 23.62 -15.39
CA LEU A 228 -9.23 23.77 -16.83
C LEU A 228 -9.39 22.44 -17.58
N PHE A 229 -8.94 21.36 -16.95
CA PHE A 229 -8.89 20.04 -17.55
C PHE A 229 -8.97 18.97 -16.49
N THR A 230 -9.57 17.84 -16.85
CA THR A 230 -9.63 16.63 -16.02
C THR A 230 -9.49 15.42 -16.93
N GLU A 231 -8.67 14.46 -16.52
CA GLU A 231 -8.66 13.12 -17.11
C GLU A 231 -8.58 12.05 -16.03
N ALA A 232 -9.12 10.87 -16.35
CA ALA A 232 -8.85 9.66 -15.58
C ALA A 232 -7.49 9.10 -16.01
N VAL A 233 -6.60 8.98 -15.04
CA VAL A 233 -5.23 8.48 -15.24
C VAL A 233 -5.09 7.00 -14.92
N SER A 234 -6.02 6.48 -14.10
CA SER A 234 -6.16 5.07 -13.77
C SER A 234 -7.61 4.76 -13.35
N SER A 235 -8.05 3.53 -13.60
CA SER A 235 -9.33 3.01 -13.14
C SER A 235 -9.26 1.49 -13.03
N HIS A 236 -9.83 0.94 -11.97
CA HIS A 236 -9.91 -0.49 -11.77
C HIS A 236 -11.32 -0.87 -11.27
N PRO A 237 -12.14 -1.61 -12.05
CA PRO A 237 -11.86 -2.12 -13.40
C PRO A 237 -11.63 -1.03 -14.45
N ALA A 238 -10.91 -1.39 -15.52
CA ALA A 238 -10.60 -0.46 -16.60
C ALA A 238 -11.88 0.13 -17.23
N GLY A 239 -11.93 1.46 -17.35
CA GLY A 239 -13.06 2.18 -17.97
C GLY A 239 -14.28 2.37 -17.05
N HIS A 240 -14.29 1.79 -15.85
CA HIS A 240 -15.36 1.98 -14.89
C HIS A 240 -15.13 3.24 -14.04
N PHE A 241 -16.23 3.93 -13.65
CA PHE A 241 -16.23 5.13 -12.80
C PHE A 241 -15.54 6.37 -13.37
N VAL A 242 -14.90 6.26 -14.55
CA VAL A 242 -14.17 7.34 -15.23
C VAL A 242 -15.06 8.56 -15.44
N ASP A 243 -16.23 8.39 -16.04
CA ASP A 243 -17.13 9.49 -16.39
C ASP A 243 -17.66 10.23 -15.16
N SER A 244 -18.14 9.48 -14.17
CA SER A 244 -18.73 10.07 -12.96
C SER A 244 -17.68 10.77 -12.11
N THR A 245 -16.50 10.17 -11.95
CA THR A 245 -15.40 10.76 -11.18
C THR A 245 -14.80 11.97 -11.90
N SER A 246 -14.67 11.94 -13.23
CA SER A 246 -14.18 13.07 -14.00
C SER A 246 -15.16 14.25 -13.96
N LYS A 247 -16.46 14.00 -14.17
CA LYS A 247 -17.51 15.04 -14.06
C LYS A 247 -17.58 15.64 -12.67
N PHE A 248 -17.35 14.83 -11.63
CA PHE A 248 -17.29 15.31 -10.26
C PHE A 248 -16.14 16.30 -10.07
N MET A 249 -14.93 15.97 -10.53
CA MET A 249 -13.79 16.88 -10.43
C MET A 249 -13.94 18.14 -11.27
N GLN A 250 -14.47 18.04 -12.50
CA GLN A 250 -14.69 19.20 -13.38
C GLN A 250 -15.59 20.28 -12.77
N ARG A 251 -16.51 19.89 -11.87
CA ARG A 251 -17.43 20.81 -11.19
C ARG A 251 -16.83 21.45 -9.93
N ARG A 252 -15.61 21.05 -9.53
CA ARG A 252 -14.97 21.58 -8.33
C ARG A 252 -14.39 22.97 -8.56
N ARG A 253 -14.25 23.67 -7.45
CA ARG A 253 -13.54 24.94 -7.31
C ARG A 253 -12.56 24.81 -6.14
N TYR A 254 -11.39 25.36 -6.33
CA TYR A 254 -10.30 25.35 -5.37
C TYR A 254 -10.02 26.78 -4.92
N GLU A 255 -9.32 26.93 -3.81
CA GLU A 255 -8.83 28.24 -3.41
C GLU A 255 -7.86 28.77 -4.48
N PRO A 256 -7.94 30.06 -4.84
CA PRO A 256 -6.98 30.66 -5.76
C PRO A 256 -5.54 30.50 -5.27
N ALA A 257 -4.64 30.20 -6.20
CA ALA A 257 -3.21 30.09 -5.95
C ALA A 257 -2.46 30.89 -7.00
N GLY A 258 -1.36 31.55 -6.65
CA GLY A 258 -0.57 32.33 -7.60
C GLY A 258 0.08 31.51 -8.73
N THR A 259 -0.10 30.19 -8.74
CA THR A 259 0.41 29.25 -9.72
C THR A 259 -0.67 28.24 -10.08
N LYS A 260 -0.51 27.57 -11.23
CA LYS A 260 -1.39 26.45 -11.62
C LYS A 260 -1.16 25.28 -10.67
N GLN A 261 -2.18 24.48 -10.43
CA GLN A 261 -2.10 23.37 -9.48
C GLN A 261 -2.62 22.07 -10.09
N ILE A 262 -2.15 20.94 -9.56
CA ILE A 262 -2.64 19.61 -9.95
C ILE A 262 -3.49 19.08 -8.81
N ALA A 263 -4.80 19.01 -9.03
CA ALA A 263 -5.71 18.33 -8.11
C ALA A 263 -5.77 16.85 -8.44
N ARG A 264 -5.62 15.99 -7.42
CA ARG A 264 -5.74 14.54 -7.55
C ARG A 264 -6.88 14.03 -6.69
N LEU A 265 -7.70 13.16 -7.27
CA LEU A 265 -8.70 12.41 -6.53
C LEU A 265 -8.52 10.93 -6.81
N VAL A 266 -8.49 10.12 -5.75
CA VAL A 266 -8.72 8.68 -5.81
C VAL A 266 -10.12 8.45 -5.26
N ALA A 267 -11.03 8.07 -6.14
CA ALA A 267 -12.38 7.68 -5.76
C ALA A 267 -12.40 6.17 -5.55
N ASP A 268 -12.22 5.74 -4.31
CA ASP A 268 -12.50 4.36 -3.89
C ASP A 268 -14.03 4.24 -3.72
N ILE A 269 -14.64 3.37 -4.51
CA ILE A 269 -16.09 3.18 -4.59
C ILE A 269 -16.38 1.78 -4.04
N PRO A 270 -16.54 1.63 -2.72
CA PRO A 270 -16.94 0.36 -2.14
C PRO A 270 -18.38 0.04 -2.57
N GLN A 271 -18.63 -1.24 -2.89
CA GLN A 271 -19.97 -1.82 -2.91
C GLN A 271 -19.94 -3.16 -2.18
N GLY A 272 -21.06 -3.48 -1.54
CA GLY A 272 -21.16 -4.62 -0.64
C GLY A 272 -20.60 -4.33 0.76
N ASN A 273 -20.89 -5.23 1.70
CA ASN A 273 -20.47 -5.11 3.10
C ASN A 273 -19.36 -6.11 3.47
N ALA A 274 -18.88 -6.90 2.50
CA ALA A 274 -17.89 -7.96 2.68
C ALA A 274 -17.18 -8.27 1.35
N VAL A 275 -15.97 -8.83 1.45
CA VAL A 275 -15.20 -9.35 0.33
C VAL A 275 -15.76 -10.70 -0.11
N HIS A 276 -15.94 -10.89 -1.42
CA HIS A 276 -16.30 -12.19 -2.00
C HIS A 276 -15.08 -13.11 -2.08
N THR A 277 -14.66 -13.64 -0.92
CA THR A 277 -13.41 -14.42 -0.79
C THR A 277 -13.35 -15.65 -1.70
N LYS A 278 -14.50 -16.28 -1.98
CA LYS A 278 -14.60 -17.40 -2.92
C LYS A 278 -14.25 -16.99 -4.35
N SER A 279 -14.82 -15.89 -4.85
CA SER A 279 -14.54 -15.40 -6.21
C SER A 279 -13.10 -14.89 -6.34
N LEU A 280 -12.61 -14.17 -5.32
CA LEU A 280 -11.21 -13.74 -5.25
C LEU A 280 -10.25 -14.94 -5.30
N ARG A 281 -10.51 -15.96 -4.48
CA ARG A 281 -9.72 -17.20 -4.45
C ARG A 281 -9.74 -17.90 -5.81
N LEU A 282 -10.92 -18.06 -6.41
CA LEU A 282 -11.07 -18.68 -7.74
C LEU A 282 -10.24 -17.96 -8.81
N LEU A 283 -10.27 -16.62 -8.86
CA LEU A 283 -9.46 -15.84 -9.80
C LEU A 283 -7.96 -16.05 -9.57
N ILE A 284 -7.51 -16.02 -8.31
CA ILE A 284 -6.11 -16.21 -7.94
C ILE A 284 -5.63 -17.62 -8.32
N GLU A 285 -6.45 -18.64 -8.07
CA GLU A 285 -6.13 -20.04 -8.38
C GLU A 285 -6.16 -20.31 -9.89
N GLN A 286 -7.19 -19.86 -10.62
CA GLN A 286 -7.35 -20.07 -12.07
C GLN A 286 -6.18 -19.48 -12.87
N HIS A 287 -5.65 -18.34 -12.44
CA HIS A 287 -4.52 -17.68 -13.10
C HIS A 287 -3.16 -17.96 -12.44
N GLN A 288 -3.14 -18.82 -11.40
CA GLN A 288 -1.97 -19.18 -10.61
C GLN A 288 -1.23 -17.95 -10.04
N LEU A 289 -1.95 -16.87 -9.75
CA LEU A 289 -1.35 -15.58 -9.42
C LEU A 289 -0.48 -15.66 -8.18
N TRP A 290 -0.90 -16.38 -7.14
CA TRP A 290 -0.11 -16.50 -5.91
C TRP A 290 1.21 -17.24 -6.14
N GLN A 291 1.16 -18.39 -6.82
CA GLN A 291 2.33 -19.20 -7.13
C GLN A 291 3.32 -18.42 -8.01
N ARG A 292 2.83 -17.74 -9.04
CA ARG A 292 3.66 -16.96 -9.97
C ARG A 292 4.22 -15.69 -9.31
N ALA A 293 3.42 -14.99 -8.50
CA ALA A 293 3.87 -13.80 -7.79
C ALA A 293 4.96 -14.12 -6.76
N THR A 294 4.79 -15.21 -6.00
CA THR A 294 5.81 -15.73 -5.04
C THR A 294 7.01 -16.38 -5.74
N ALA A 295 6.91 -16.71 -7.03
CA ALA A 295 8.04 -17.09 -7.87
C ALA A 295 8.83 -15.89 -8.42
N GLY A 296 8.34 -14.65 -8.24
CA GLY A 296 9.00 -13.44 -8.70
C GLY A 296 8.50 -12.88 -10.04
N GLU A 297 7.40 -13.41 -10.58
CA GLU A 297 6.88 -12.94 -11.86
C GLU A 297 6.14 -11.60 -11.70
N ALA A 298 6.69 -10.54 -12.28
CA ALA A 298 6.22 -9.17 -12.06
C ALA A 298 4.79 -8.93 -12.55
N TRP A 299 4.42 -9.54 -13.68
CA TRP A 299 3.05 -9.49 -14.19
C TRP A 299 2.05 -10.07 -13.18
N ALA A 300 2.36 -11.24 -12.60
CA ALA A 300 1.51 -11.88 -11.61
C ALA A 300 1.43 -11.07 -10.31
N GLN A 301 2.55 -10.46 -9.88
CA GLN A 301 2.58 -9.54 -8.75
C GLN A 301 1.65 -8.34 -8.99
N TYR A 302 1.70 -7.73 -10.18
CA TYR A 302 0.84 -6.61 -10.52
C TYR A 302 -0.64 -6.99 -10.59
N GLN A 303 -0.99 -8.10 -11.23
CA GLN A 303 -2.37 -8.59 -11.29
C GLN A 303 -2.92 -8.94 -9.92
N LEU A 304 -2.11 -9.58 -9.07
CA LEU A 304 -2.47 -9.88 -7.69
C LEU A 304 -2.69 -8.58 -6.89
N ALA A 305 -1.86 -7.56 -7.10
CA ALA A 305 -2.03 -6.25 -6.47
C ALA A 305 -3.38 -5.62 -6.83
N LEU A 306 -3.80 -5.68 -8.10
CA LEU A 306 -5.09 -5.14 -8.54
C LEU A 306 -6.28 -5.86 -7.89
N LEU A 307 -6.25 -7.19 -7.84
CA LEU A 307 -7.31 -7.98 -7.17
C LEU A 307 -7.34 -7.75 -5.66
N LEU A 308 -6.19 -7.56 -5.02
CA LEU A 308 -6.14 -7.25 -3.59
C LEU A 308 -6.59 -5.81 -3.33
N ASP A 309 -6.31 -4.84 -4.20
CA ASP A 309 -6.79 -3.45 -4.05
C ASP A 309 -8.32 -3.41 -4.04
N LEU A 310 -8.95 -4.23 -4.89
CA LEU A 310 -10.40 -4.46 -4.87
C LEU A 310 -10.89 -4.99 -3.50
N ALA A 311 -10.22 -5.99 -2.93
CA ALA A 311 -10.56 -6.51 -1.61
C ALA A 311 -10.39 -5.43 -0.53
N GLU A 312 -9.28 -4.70 -0.55
CA GLU A 312 -9.00 -3.61 0.41
C GLU A 312 -10.02 -2.46 0.29
N ILE A 313 -10.48 -2.13 -0.92
CA ILE A 313 -11.54 -1.13 -1.15
C ILE A 313 -12.86 -1.59 -0.50
N GLN A 314 -13.25 -2.86 -0.68
CA GLN A 314 -14.49 -3.37 -0.08
C GLN A 314 -14.46 -3.39 1.44
N VAL A 315 -13.33 -3.75 2.05
CA VAL A 315 -13.17 -3.71 3.51
C VAL A 315 -13.10 -2.26 4.00
N GLY A 316 -12.46 -1.38 3.23
CA GLY A 316 -12.06 -0.05 3.64
C GLY A 316 -10.62 -0.08 4.15
N LYS A 317 -9.71 0.46 3.34
CA LYS A 317 -8.25 0.46 3.57
C LYS A 317 -7.81 0.90 4.97
N SER A 318 -8.56 1.80 5.63
CA SER A 318 -8.23 2.26 6.99
C SER A 318 -8.37 1.20 8.08
N ARG A 319 -9.09 0.11 7.80
CA ARG A 319 -9.31 -1.01 8.73
C ARG A 319 -8.20 -2.04 8.71
N LEU A 320 -7.28 -1.96 7.76
CA LEU A 320 -6.23 -2.95 7.59
C LEU A 320 -4.94 -2.48 8.24
N ASN A 321 -4.41 -3.32 9.11
CA ASN A 321 -3.02 -3.30 9.52
C ASN A 321 -2.33 -4.52 8.90
N PHE A 322 -1.12 -4.35 8.40
CA PHE A 322 -0.36 -5.44 7.79
C PHE A 322 0.76 -5.88 8.71
N GLU A 323 0.91 -7.19 8.85
CA GLU A 323 2.10 -7.78 9.47
C GLU A 323 3.36 -7.37 8.71
N GLN A 324 4.52 -7.41 9.37
CA GLN A 324 5.80 -7.12 8.73
C GLN A 324 6.49 -8.37 8.16
N ALA A 325 5.96 -9.56 8.43
CA ALA A 325 6.50 -10.82 7.96
C ALA A 325 6.32 -10.97 6.44
N LEU A 326 7.35 -11.49 5.76
CA LEU A 326 7.27 -11.75 4.32
C LEU A 326 6.23 -12.84 4.01
N PRO A 327 5.54 -12.74 2.86
CA PRO A 327 4.60 -13.77 2.44
C PRO A 327 5.28 -15.13 2.29
N THR A 328 4.58 -16.20 2.68
CA THR A 328 5.01 -17.57 2.41
C THR A 328 4.53 -18.02 1.04
N LYS A 329 4.99 -19.20 0.60
CA LYS A 329 4.46 -19.84 -0.63
C LYS A 329 3.03 -20.36 -0.45
N GLU A 330 2.54 -20.44 0.77
CA GLU A 330 1.18 -20.90 1.06
C GLU A 330 0.17 -19.80 0.79
N LEU A 331 -0.98 -20.18 0.23
CA LEU A 331 -2.05 -19.24 -0.07
C LEU A 331 -2.70 -18.76 1.24
N PRO A 332 -2.84 -17.45 1.47
CA PRO A 332 -3.38 -16.92 2.71
C PRO A 332 -4.89 -17.18 2.84
N VAL A 333 -5.39 -17.02 4.07
CA VAL A 333 -6.82 -17.12 4.40
C VAL A 333 -7.50 -15.79 4.10
N PHE A 334 -8.23 -15.70 2.97
CA PHE A 334 -8.92 -14.48 2.56
C PHE A 334 -10.09 -14.10 3.47
N GLU A 335 -10.64 -15.04 4.23
CA GLU A 335 -11.72 -14.80 5.21
C GLU A 335 -11.32 -13.78 6.28
N LEU A 336 -10.03 -13.55 6.49
CA LEU A 336 -9.51 -12.49 7.36
C LEU A 336 -10.06 -11.11 6.97
N PHE A 337 -10.22 -10.81 5.68
CA PHE A 337 -10.80 -9.53 5.22
C PHE A 337 -12.22 -9.27 5.73
N ASN A 338 -12.96 -10.33 6.04
CA ASN A 338 -14.36 -10.23 6.46
C ASN A 338 -14.53 -10.18 7.99
N GLN A 339 -13.42 -10.18 8.73
CA GLN A 339 -13.46 -9.91 10.16
C GLN A 339 -13.84 -8.45 10.41
N ARG A 340 -14.82 -8.23 11.28
CA ARG A 340 -15.37 -6.90 11.54
C ARG A 340 -15.87 -6.76 12.96
N TYR A 341 -15.53 -5.64 13.58
CA TYR A 341 -16.09 -5.22 14.85
C TYR A 341 -16.18 -3.69 14.88
N ASP A 342 -17.40 -3.17 14.87
CA ASP A 342 -17.67 -1.73 14.88
C ASP A 342 -18.64 -1.38 16.00
N MET A 343 -18.42 -0.24 16.64
CA MET A 343 -19.36 0.35 17.59
C MET A 343 -19.64 1.81 17.27
N LEU A 344 -20.87 2.25 17.57
CA LEU A 344 -21.27 3.64 17.42
C LEU A 344 -21.19 4.32 18.78
N SER A 345 -20.56 5.48 18.82
CA SER A 345 -20.35 6.27 20.03
C SER A 345 -20.77 7.72 19.81
N TYR A 346 -20.74 8.49 20.90
CA TYR A 346 -21.02 9.91 20.90
C TYR A 346 -19.90 10.68 21.59
N PHE A 347 -19.41 11.71 20.92
CA PHE A 347 -18.45 12.66 21.47
C PHE A 347 -18.95 14.08 21.25
N ALA A 348 -18.86 14.92 22.29
CA ALA A 348 -19.30 16.31 22.20
C ALA A 348 -18.46 17.13 21.20
N LYS A 349 -17.20 16.75 21.01
CA LYS A 349 -16.27 17.36 20.03
C LYS A 349 -15.91 16.34 18.96
N PRO A 350 -15.60 16.79 17.72
CA PRO A 350 -15.06 15.91 16.70
C PRO A 350 -13.82 15.17 17.20
N ILE A 351 -13.74 13.88 16.91
CA ILE A 351 -12.65 13.01 17.32
C ILE A 351 -12.06 12.31 16.09
N ASN A 352 -10.75 12.07 16.09
CA ASN A 352 -10.08 11.20 15.13
C ASN A 352 -8.76 10.73 15.76
N ALA A 353 -8.74 9.50 16.24
CA ALA A 353 -7.61 8.97 17.00
C ALA A 353 -7.47 7.46 16.81
N ARG A 354 -6.30 6.94 17.20
CA ARG A 354 -6.03 5.50 17.31
C ARG A 354 -5.75 5.13 18.76
N PHE A 355 -6.12 3.90 19.12
CA PHE A 355 -5.84 3.30 20.42
C PHE A 355 -5.74 1.79 20.27
N SER A 356 -5.27 1.10 21.31
CA SER A 356 -5.25 -0.36 21.35
C SER A 356 -5.92 -0.88 22.61
N LYS A 357 -6.59 -2.03 22.50
CA LYS A 357 -7.13 -2.83 23.62
C LYS A 357 -6.19 -4.00 23.89
N THR A 358 -5.71 -4.14 25.12
CA THR A 358 -4.90 -5.30 25.54
C THR A 358 -5.79 -6.54 25.73
N GLU A 359 -5.17 -7.71 25.87
CA GLU A 359 -5.91 -8.96 26.20
C GLU A 359 -6.64 -8.86 27.55
N GLN A 360 -6.11 -8.07 28.48
CA GLN A 360 -6.72 -7.80 29.78
C GLN A 360 -7.85 -6.75 29.71
N GLY A 361 -8.14 -6.20 28.52
CA GLY A 361 -9.18 -5.20 28.30
C GLY A 361 -8.80 -3.77 28.68
N GLU A 362 -7.51 -3.49 28.88
CA GLU A 362 -7.00 -2.13 29.10
C GLU A 362 -6.88 -1.38 27.78
N LEU A 363 -7.18 -0.08 27.78
CA LEU A 363 -7.07 0.77 26.59
C LEU A 363 -5.81 1.63 26.68
N ILE A 364 -5.01 1.63 25.62
CA ILE A 364 -3.75 2.37 25.50
C ILE A 364 -3.87 3.36 24.32
N SER A 365 -3.61 4.64 24.56
CA SER A 365 -3.52 5.67 23.53
C SER A 365 -2.65 6.82 24.00
N ASP A 366 -1.85 7.38 23.10
CA ASP A 366 -1.04 8.57 23.39
C ASP A 366 -1.79 9.88 23.09
N THR A 367 -2.95 9.80 22.42
CA THR A 367 -3.68 10.97 21.89
C THR A 367 -5.02 11.23 22.55
N LEU A 368 -5.59 10.22 23.21
CA LEU A 368 -6.90 10.31 23.83
C LEU A 368 -6.77 10.61 25.32
N ASP A 369 -7.59 11.53 25.81
CA ASP A 369 -7.68 11.81 27.23
C ASP A 369 -8.41 10.69 27.99
N SER A 370 -8.26 10.68 29.32
CA SER A 370 -8.85 9.65 30.17
C SER A 370 -10.38 9.60 30.11
N ALA A 371 -11.04 10.73 29.83
CA ALA A 371 -12.50 10.80 29.73
C ALA A 371 -12.99 10.14 28.43
N ALA A 372 -12.33 10.41 27.30
CA ALA A 372 -12.59 9.77 26.03
C ALA A 372 -12.33 8.26 26.12
N LEU A 373 -11.21 7.84 26.74
CA LEU A 373 -10.91 6.42 26.95
C LEU A 373 -11.95 5.72 27.83
N ALA A 374 -12.46 6.37 28.89
CA ALA A 374 -13.51 5.82 29.72
C ALA A 374 -14.83 5.64 28.93
N GLN A 375 -15.21 6.62 28.12
CA GLN A 375 -16.38 6.54 27.25
C GLN A 375 -16.23 5.41 26.22
N ILE A 376 -15.06 5.35 25.56
CA ILE A 376 -14.73 4.29 24.59
C ILE A 376 -14.80 2.92 25.23
N LYS A 377 -14.25 2.75 26.44
CA LYS A 377 -14.31 1.48 27.19
C LYS A 377 -15.75 1.07 27.50
N ALA A 378 -16.59 2.02 27.89
CA ALA A 378 -18.01 1.77 28.17
C ALA A 378 -18.78 1.36 26.90
N ASP A 379 -18.50 2.00 25.76
CA ASP A 379 -19.19 1.71 24.49
C ASP A 379 -18.71 0.40 23.82
N LEU A 380 -17.41 0.08 23.91
CA LEU A 380 -16.83 -1.15 23.33
C LEU A 380 -17.32 -2.42 24.03
N GLY A 381 -17.54 -2.36 25.34
CA GLY A 381 -17.85 -3.54 26.14
C GLY A 381 -16.69 -4.54 26.27
N GLU A 382 -16.94 -5.61 27.01
CA GLU A 382 -15.92 -6.60 27.36
C GLU A 382 -15.57 -7.51 26.17
N ASP A 383 -16.56 -7.86 25.34
CA ASP A 383 -16.42 -8.78 24.21
C ASP A 383 -15.67 -8.23 22.99
N ALA A 384 -15.31 -6.94 23.02
CA ALA A 384 -14.52 -6.35 21.94
C ALA A 384 -13.15 -7.05 21.81
N PRO A 385 -12.72 -7.44 20.59
CA PRO A 385 -11.42 -8.08 20.38
C PRO A 385 -10.24 -7.27 20.95
N PRO A 386 -9.16 -7.90 21.41
CA PRO A 386 -7.91 -7.19 21.62
C PRO A 386 -7.34 -6.70 20.27
N GLY A 387 -6.49 -5.68 20.32
CA GLY A 387 -5.78 -5.14 19.16
C GLY A 387 -6.03 -3.65 18.92
N SER A 388 -5.74 -3.20 17.70
CA SER A 388 -5.79 -1.79 17.33
C SER A 388 -7.19 -1.36 16.91
N TYR A 389 -7.53 -0.13 17.26
CA TYR A 389 -8.79 0.51 16.95
C TYR A 389 -8.56 1.92 16.44
N ARG A 390 -9.52 2.40 15.65
CA ARG A 390 -9.64 3.80 15.29
C ARG A 390 -11.00 4.32 15.72
N VAL A 391 -11.02 5.52 16.28
CA VAL A 391 -12.25 6.26 16.57
C VAL A 391 -12.27 7.53 15.74
N TYR A 392 -13.37 7.79 15.04
CA TYR A 392 -13.51 9.00 14.23
C TYR A 392 -14.95 9.50 14.18
N SER A 393 -15.10 10.82 14.14
CA SER A 393 -16.40 11.46 13.97
C SER A 393 -16.90 11.33 12.54
N GLN A 394 -18.18 11.01 12.41
CA GLN A 394 -18.88 10.89 11.14
C GLN A 394 -20.26 11.56 11.27
N HIS A 395 -20.68 12.28 10.23
CA HIS A 395 -22.05 12.81 10.20
C HIS A 395 -23.04 11.69 9.90
N LEU A 396 -23.52 11.04 10.96
CA LEU A 396 -24.43 9.89 10.87
C LEU A 396 -25.90 10.29 10.78
N GLY A 397 -26.23 11.59 10.77
CA GLY A 397 -27.61 12.08 10.79
C GLY A 397 -28.37 11.77 12.10
N MET A 398 -27.69 11.22 13.11
CA MET A 398 -28.26 10.85 14.40
C MET A 398 -27.90 11.88 15.48
N LYS A 399 -28.85 12.19 16.36
CA LYS A 399 -28.64 13.16 17.45
C LYS A 399 -27.73 12.64 18.56
N SER A 400 -27.71 11.32 18.79
CA SER A 400 -27.04 10.68 19.93
C SER A 400 -25.85 9.81 19.55
N LYS A 401 -25.46 9.76 18.26
CA LYS A 401 -24.30 9.01 17.78
C LYS A 401 -23.67 9.78 16.63
N ASN A 402 -22.43 10.19 16.80
CA ASN A 402 -21.69 11.02 15.84
C ASN A 402 -20.24 10.55 15.62
N ALA A 403 -19.92 9.34 16.09
CA ALA A 403 -18.62 8.73 15.88
C ALA A 403 -18.73 7.21 15.71
N VAL A 404 -17.75 6.66 15.00
CA VAL A 404 -17.55 5.23 14.79
C VAL A 404 -16.25 4.82 15.48
N ILE A 405 -16.31 3.73 16.23
CA ILE A 405 -15.15 3.00 16.74
C ILE A 405 -15.02 1.77 15.84
N GLU A 406 -13.96 1.69 15.06
CA GLU A 406 -13.66 0.57 14.15
C GLU A 406 -12.47 -0.23 14.66
N TRP A 407 -12.60 -1.55 14.68
CA TRP A 407 -11.47 -2.45 14.89
C TRP A 407 -10.62 -2.52 13.63
N GLN A 408 -9.29 -2.41 13.79
CA GLN A 408 -8.34 -2.55 12.72
C GLN A 408 -7.78 -3.97 12.72
N ILE A 409 -8.16 -4.75 11.72
CA ILE A 409 -7.75 -6.14 11.57
C ILE A 409 -6.29 -6.21 11.14
N THR A 410 -5.53 -7.10 11.76
CA THR A 410 -4.15 -7.39 11.36
C THR A 410 -4.17 -8.58 10.40
N VAL A 411 -3.62 -8.39 9.20
CA VAL A 411 -3.57 -9.42 8.15
C VAL A 411 -2.13 -9.61 7.65
N PRO A 412 -1.78 -10.80 7.12
CA PRO A 412 -0.46 -11.05 6.56
C PRO A 412 -0.09 -10.04 5.46
N LEU A 413 1.19 -9.66 5.37
CA LEU A 413 1.70 -8.69 4.40
C LEU A 413 1.36 -9.07 2.95
N GLY A 414 1.30 -10.37 2.66
CA GLY A 414 0.95 -10.88 1.33
C GLY A 414 -0.50 -10.61 0.90
N LEU A 415 -1.37 -10.17 1.81
CA LEU A 415 -2.70 -9.66 1.47
C LEU A 415 -2.71 -8.17 1.14
N SER A 416 -1.55 -7.48 1.18
CA SER A 416 -1.45 -6.08 0.80
C SER A 416 -1.30 -5.91 -0.71
N ALA A 417 -2.21 -5.17 -1.32
CA ALA A 417 -2.12 -4.70 -2.69
C ALA A 417 -0.85 -3.88 -2.93
N ASN A 418 -0.55 -2.96 -2.01
CA ASN A 418 0.61 -2.08 -2.11
C ASN A 418 1.92 -2.85 -2.05
N PHE A 419 2.00 -3.92 -1.25
CA PHE A 419 3.17 -4.80 -1.22
C PHE A 419 3.49 -5.34 -2.62
N TRP A 420 2.50 -5.96 -3.28
CA TRP A 420 2.72 -6.60 -4.58
C TRP A 420 2.94 -5.57 -5.70
N LEU A 421 2.23 -4.44 -5.66
CA LEU A 421 2.45 -3.33 -6.58
C LEU A 421 3.89 -2.82 -6.50
N LYS A 422 4.41 -2.64 -5.28
CA LYS A 422 5.78 -2.20 -5.06
C LYS A 422 6.79 -3.21 -5.60
N ARG A 423 6.62 -4.51 -5.35
CA ARG A 423 7.53 -5.55 -5.89
C ARG A 423 7.54 -5.60 -7.41
N ALA A 424 6.37 -5.49 -8.04
CA ALA A 424 6.29 -5.41 -9.48
C ALA A 424 7.05 -4.18 -10.02
N ALA A 425 6.84 -2.99 -9.42
CA ALA A 425 7.51 -1.77 -9.87
C ALA A 425 9.04 -1.81 -9.68
N GLU A 426 9.52 -2.31 -8.54
CA GLU A 426 10.95 -2.49 -8.24
C GLU A 426 11.63 -3.48 -9.18
N SER A 427 10.89 -4.43 -9.76
CA SER A 427 11.42 -5.36 -10.77
C SER A 427 11.58 -4.75 -12.17
N GLY A 428 11.12 -3.50 -12.35
CA GLY A 428 11.11 -2.83 -13.65
C GLY A 428 9.77 -2.87 -14.38
N PHE A 429 8.73 -3.49 -13.81
CA PHE A 429 7.47 -3.71 -14.53
C PHE A 429 6.73 -2.40 -14.80
N GLU A 430 6.73 -1.98 -16.06
CA GLU A 430 6.29 -0.64 -16.49
C GLU A 430 4.87 -0.27 -16.01
N PRO A 431 3.84 -1.13 -16.11
CA PRO A 431 2.50 -0.82 -15.59
C PRO A 431 2.48 -0.52 -14.08
N ALA A 432 3.27 -1.25 -13.29
CA ALA A 432 3.37 -1.02 -11.85
C ALA A 432 4.12 0.28 -11.53
N GLN A 433 5.19 0.59 -12.27
CA GLN A 433 5.92 1.85 -12.14
C GLN A 433 5.03 3.05 -12.47
N ARG A 434 4.21 2.95 -13.52
CA ARG A 434 3.19 3.96 -13.85
C ARG A 434 2.22 4.19 -12.69
N GLU A 435 1.65 3.12 -12.12
CA GLU A 435 0.71 3.25 -10.99
C GLU A 435 1.35 3.90 -9.75
N LEU A 436 2.63 3.64 -9.47
CA LEU A 436 3.37 4.34 -8.43
C LEU A 436 3.68 5.79 -8.80
N ALA A 437 4.01 6.10 -10.05
CA ALA A 437 4.26 7.45 -10.54
C ALA A 437 3.01 8.36 -10.41
N LEU A 438 1.81 7.79 -10.54
CA LEU A 438 0.55 8.51 -10.31
C LEU A 438 0.28 8.83 -8.83
N LYS A 439 1.09 8.28 -7.91
CA LYS A 439 0.92 8.41 -6.44
C LYS A 439 2.09 9.16 -5.80
N LEU A 440 3.32 8.92 -6.26
CA LEU A 440 4.55 9.29 -5.59
C LEU A 440 5.46 10.13 -6.51
N ASN A 441 5.90 11.30 -6.04
CA ASN A 441 6.70 12.24 -6.86
C ASN A 441 8.05 11.66 -7.32
N THR A 442 8.67 10.80 -6.52
CA THR A 442 9.95 10.16 -6.86
C THR A 442 9.81 9.19 -8.04
N TRP A 443 8.73 8.41 -8.07
CA TRP A 443 8.40 7.55 -9.20
C TRP A 443 7.93 8.36 -10.41
N GLU A 444 7.18 9.45 -10.21
CA GLU A 444 6.79 10.36 -11.30
C GLU A 444 8.02 10.88 -12.05
N GLN A 445 8.99 11.44 -11.32
CA GLN A 445 10.23 11.95 -11.91
C GLN A 445 10.96 10.84 -12.66
N TYR A 446 11.20 9.70 -12.01
CA TYR A 446 11.91 8.58 -12.63
C TYR A 446 11.24 8.12 -13.93
N VAL A 447 9.93 7.82 -13.89
CA VAL A 447 9.19 7.31 -15.07
C VAL A 447 9.16 8.36 -16.20
N ALA A 448 9.00 9.64 -15.87
CA ALA A 448 9.03 10.71 -16.86
C ALA A 448 10.41 10.89 -17.50
N GLU A 449 11.49 10.78 -16.72
CA GLU A 449 12.87 10.88 -17.21
C GLU A 449 13.24 9.72 -18.14
N GLN A 450 12.75 8.50 -17.86
CA GLN A 450 12.88 7.35 -18.77
C GLN A 450 12.22 7.61 -20.14
N GLY A 451 11.22 8.51 -20.19
CA GLY A 451 10.59 8.94 -21.44
C GLY A 451 9.65 7.91 -22.07
N LYS A 452 9.21 6.90 -21.32
CA LYS A 452 8.40 5.79 -21.82
C LYS A 452 6.90 5.95 -21.62
N ASP A 453 6.47 6.75 -20.64
CA ASP A 453 5.03 6.99 -20.39
C ASP A 453 4.64 8.44 -20.74
N PRO A 454 3.99 8.67 -21.90
CA PRO A 454 3.57 10.01 -22.35
C PRO A 454 2.66 10.76 -21.37
N LEU A 455 1.82 10.04 -20.63
CA LEU A 455 0.89 10.63 -19.67
C LEU A 455 1.67 11.14 -18.44
N VAL A 456 2.56 10.31 -17.89
CA VAL A 456 3.40 10.71 -16.74
C VAL A 456 4.32 11.87 -17.12
N MET A 457 4.90 11.85 -18.33
CA MET A 457 5.70 12.98 -18.84
C MET A 457 4.90 14.29 -18.84
N ALA A 458 3.66 14.29 -19.32
CA ALA A 458 2.86 15.50 -19.41
C ALA A 458 2.47 16.07 -18.04
N TRP A 459 2.07 15.23 -17.10
CA TRP A 459 1.71 15.66 -15.74
C TRP A 459 2.93 16.07 -14.91
N TYR A 460 4.08 15.41 -15.10
CA TYR A 460 5.33 15.83 -14.48
C TYR A 460 5.77 17.21 -15.00
N ALA A 461 5.62 17.46 -16.30
CA ALA A 461 5.94 18.76 -16.89
C ALA A 461 5.14 19.91 -16.25
N THR A 462 3.86 19.70 -15.93
CA THR A 462 3.06 20.69 -15.17
C THR A 462 3.69 21.00 -13.81
N ARG A 463 4.21 20.00 -13.10
CA ARG A 463 4.92 20.22 -11.83
C ARG A 463 6.23 20.99 -12.04
N LEU A 464 7.06 20.57 -12.99
CA LEU A 464 8.30 21.27 -13.34
C LEU A 464 8.06 22.74 -13.67
N TYR A 465 6.96 23.04 -14.37
CA TYR A 465 6.59 24.41 -14.72
C TYR A 465 6.38 25.27 -13.47
N ASN A 466 5.70 24.73 -12.46
CA ASN A 466 5.43 25.39 -11.19
C ASN A 466 6.67 25.49 -10.29
N GLU A 467 7.69 24.68 -10.53
CA GLU A 467 8.99 24.70 -9.86
C GLU A 467 9.98 25.66 -10.55
N GLU A 468 9.48 26.58 -11.39
CA GLU A 468 10.27 27.52 -12.19
C GLU A 468 11.22 26.87 -13.21
N ARG A 469 11.05 25.56 -13.48
CA ARG A 469 11.80 24.80 -14.50
C ARG A 469 11.05 24.79 -15.83
N LYS A 470 10.62 25.98 -16.28
CA LYS A 470 9.70 26.16 -17.43
C LYS A 470 10.24 25.58 -18.74
N ALA A 471 11.53 25.80 -19.05
CA ALA A 471 12.13 25.30 -20.29
C ALA A 471 12.17 23.75 -20.33
N GLU A 472 12.47 23.12 -19.20
CA GLU A 472 12.47 21.66 -19.06
C GLU A 472 11.05 21.10 -19.20
N ALA A 473 10.07 21.73 -18.55
CA ALA A 473 8.66 21.38 -18.67
C ALA A 473 8.17 21.41 -20.14
N LEU A 474 8.47 22.48 -20.88
CA LEU A 474 8.05 22.62 -22.27
C LEU A 474 8.71 21.59 -23.19
N THR A 475 9.99 21.28 -22.95
CA THR A 475 10.73 20.22 -23.66
C THR A 475 10.11 18.85 -23.39
N LEU A 476 9.75 18.58 -22.13
CA LEU A 476 9.13 17.33 -21.74
C LEU A 476 7.72 17.16 -22.35
N LEU A 477 6.93 18.24 -22.42
CA LEU A 477 5.64 18.23 -23.13
C LEU A 477 5.79 17.99 -24.63
N GLN A 478 6.83 18.53 -25.26
CA GLN A 478 7.12 18.24 -26.67
C GLN A 478 7.46 16.75 -26.88
N ARG A 479 8.23 16.14 -25.97
CA ARG A 479 8.50 14.69 -26.00
C ARG A 479 7.22 13.88 -25.79
N ALA A 480 6.33 14.29 -24.87
CA ALA A 480 5.04 13.66 -24.67
C ALA A 480 4.14 13.76 -25.92
N GLU A 481 4.15 14.89 -26.61
CA GLU A 481 3.46 15.11 -27.90
C GLU A 481 3.98 14.13 -28.97
N GLN A 482 5.31 14.02 -29.10
CA GLN A 482 5.96 13.09 -30.04
C GLN A 482 5.70 11.62 -29.71
N ALA A 483 5.57 11.29 -28.43
CA ALA A 483 5.18 9.96 -27.95
C ALA A 483 3.66 9.69 -28.05
N GLY A 484 2.88 10.63 -28.62
CA GLY A 484 1.46 10.43 -28.92
C GLY A 484 0.49 10.81 -27.81
N TYR A 485 0.90 11.57 -26.78
CA TYR A 485 -0.04 12.07 -25.77
C TYR A 485 -1.00 13.09 -26.39
N PRO A 486 -2.32 12.80 -26.48
CA PRO A 486 -3.26 13.62 -27.26
C PRO A 486 -3.46 15.03 -26.67
N HIS A 487 -3.16 15.23 -25.39
CA HIS A 487 -3.38 16.50 -24.70
C HIS A 487 -2.10 17.33 -24.51
N ALA A 488 -0.92 16.85 -24.93
CA ALA A 488 0.36 17.53 -24.73
C ALA A 488 0.37 18.97 -25.28
N LYS A 489 -0.11 19.15 -26.51
CA LYS A 489 -0.21 20.48 -27.15
C LYS A 489 -1.09 21.44 -26.35
N ARG A 490 -2.17 20.92 -25.75
CA ARG A 490 -3.12 21.72 -24.97
C ARG A 490 -2.56 22.07 -23.58
N PHE A 491 -1.83 21.13 -22.95
CA PHE A 491 -1.05 21.40 -21.74
C PHE A 491 -0.06 22.53 -21.97
N ARG A 492 0.71 22.48 -23.06
CA ARG A 492 1.64 23.56 -23.42
C ARG A 492 0.92 24.92 -23.51
N ALA A 493 -0.22 24.97 -24.21
CA ALA A 493 -1.01 26.20 -24.33
C ALA A 493 -1.48 26.71 -22.96
N TRP A 494 -2.12 25.85 -22.15
CA TRP A 494 -2.63 26.22 -20.83
C TRP A 494 -1.56 26.72 -19.87
N LEU A 495 -0.36 26.13 -19.89
CA LEU A 495 0.75 26.56 -19.04
C LEU A 495 1.26 27.95 -19.44
N THR A 496 1.27 28.27 -20.73
CA THR A 496 1.80 29.54 -21.25
C THR A 496 0.78 30.68 -21.37
N GLU A 497 -0.53 30.40 -21.24
CA GLU A 497 -1.63 31.33 -21.54
C GLU A 497 -1.64 32.63 -20.71
N TYR A 498 -0.82 32.71 -19.65
CA TYR A 498 -0.71 33.89 -18.77
C TYR A 498 0.73 34.30 -18.42
N ASP A 499 1.74 33.81 -19.16
CA ASP A 499 3.15 34.25 -19.02
C ASP A 499 3.48 35.48 -19.92
N LEU A 500 2.45 36.25 -20.31
CA LEU A 500 2.56 37.48 -21.12
C LEU A 500 2.24 38.73 -20.29
#